data_AF-A0A1C4Q928-F1
#
_entry.id   AF-A0A1C4Q928-F1
#
_cell.length_a   1.000
_cell.length_b   1.000
_cell.length_c   1.000
_cell.angle_alpha   90.00
_cell.angle_beta   90.00
_cell.angle_gamma   90.00
#
_symmetry.space_group_name_H-M   'P 1'
#
loop_
_entity.id
_entity.type
_entity.pdbx_description
1 polymer ?
#
loop_
_entity_poly.entity_id
_entity_poly.type
_entity_poly.pdbx_seq_one_letter_code
_entity_poly.pdbx_strand_id
1 'polypeptide(L)'
;MRRSRRSPNARAAPSPPRASWSYRSGAPTSITRFLRLLGPDGLDVRPAGLCDAAEQRFFLQGLERTGFGAGLAPDDLETLGFFTCHADLEDELIRALGTDGVQQVIDDQGDLRTLRLFQKQPAQRERPVEAQLRRFMGTIGGRKEHYARALTEALDLTRLPRPLDGLLAHV
;
A
#
# COMPACT_ATOMS: atom_id res chain seq x y z
N MET A 1 -13.96 53.29 36.12
CA MET A 1 -14.17 51.87 36.52
C MET A 1 -15.33 51.36 35.67
N ARG A 2 -15.30 50.30 34.86
CA ARG A 2 -14.64 48.99 34.93
C ARG A 2 -14.08 48.61 33.55
N ARG A 3 -12.90 47.98 33.55
CA ARG A 3 -12.27 47.34 32.39
C ARG A 3 -13.01 46.03 32.08
N SER A 4 -13.57 45.89 30.88
CA SER A 4 -14.03 44.60 30.36
C SER A 4 -12.85 43.90 29.68
N ARG A 5 -12.50 42.71 30.18
CA ARG A 5 -11.41 41.87 29.70
C ARG A 5 -11.81 41.24 28.37
N ARG A 6 -11.11 41.59 27.29
CA ARG A 6 -11.09 40.78 26.05
C ARG A 6 -10.37 39.47 26.35
N SER A 7 -11.05 38.34 26.16
CA SER A 7 -10.41 37.02 26.11
C SER A 7 -9.44 36.94 24.92
N PRO A 8 -8.22 36.41 25.09
CA PRO A 8 -7.29 36.26 23.99
C PRO A 8 -7.47 34.92 23.27
N ASN A 9 -7.55 35.01 21.95
CA ASN A 9 -6.79 34.19 21.01
C ASN A 9 -6.98 32.66 21.06
N ALA A 10 -8.00 32.15 20.34
CA ALA A 10 -8.03 30.77 19.89
C ALA A 10 -6.98 30.60 18.78
N ARG A 11 -5.75 30.24 19.16
CA ARG A 11 -4.75 29.75 18.19
C ARG A 11 -5.19 28.34 17.75
N ALA A 12 -5.46 28.19 16.46
CA ALA A 12 -5.54 26.88 15.83
C ALA A 12 -4.25 26.10 16.15
N ALA A 13 -4.41 24.86 16.61
CA ALA A 13 -3.28 23.97 16.84
C ALA A 13 -2.53 23.76 15.51
N PRO A 14 -1.18 23.79 15.49
CA PRO A 14 -0.42 23.48 14.29
C PRO A 14 -0.71 22.03 13.86
N SER A 15 -0.94 21.83 12.57
CA SER A 15 -1.04 20.50 11.98
C SER A 15 0.23 19.69 12.31
N PRO A 16 0.11 18.43 12.76
CA PRO A 16 1.28 17.62 13.06
C PRO A 16 2.14 17.45 11.80
N PRO A 17 3.47 17.37 11.93
CA PRO A 17 4.36 17.13 10.80
C PRO A 17 3.98 15.81 10.12
N ARG A 18 3.86 15.82 8.80
CA ARG A 18 3.65 14.64 7.95
C ARG A 18 4.92 13.79 7.97
N ALA A 19 5.04 12.95 9.00
CA ALA A 19 6.08 11.93 9.05
C ALA A 19 5.56 10.71 8.28
N SER A 20 6.00 10.56 7.03
CA SER A 20 5.70 9.39 6.21
C SER A 20 6.59 8.23 6.65
N TRP A 21 6.03 7.27 7.38
CA TRP A 21 6.70 6.01 7.74
C TRP A 21 6.12 4.89 6.89
N SER A 22 6.97 4.21 6.11
CA SER A 22 6.58 2.97 5.40
C SER A 22 6.92 1.77 6.27
N TYR A 23 5.92 0.96 6.62
CA TYR A 23 6.09 -0.30 7.36
C TYR A 23 5.45 -1.45 6.58
N ARG A 24 6.17 -2.58 6.48
CA ARG A 24 5.68 -3.80 5.83
C ARG A 24 5.03 -4.73 6.86
N SER A 25 3.72 -4.89 6.83
CA SER A 25 3.05 -5.96 7.56
C SER A 25 3.14 -7.27 6.77
N GLY A 26 3.88 -8.25 7.29
CA GLY A 26 3.90 -9.62 6.76
C GLY A 26 2.66 -10.46 7.11
N ALA A 27 1.65 -9.89 7.78
CA ALA A 27 0.40 -10.56 8.09
C ALA A 27 -0.76 -9.57 8.36
N PRO A 28 -1.98 -9.83 7.87
CA PRO A 28 -3.16 -8.99 8.08
C PRO A 28 -3.58 -8.85 9.55
N THR A 29 -3.14 -9.75 10.43
CA THR A 29 -3.32 -9.64 11.90
C THR A 29 -2.44 -8.57 12.55
N SER A 30 -1.49 -7.99 11.82
CA SER A 30 -0.61 -6.93 12.32
C SER A 30 -1.26 -5.55 12.27
N ILE A 31 -2.21 -5.31 11.34
CA ILE A 31 -2.71 -3.95 11.06
C ILE A 31 -3.33 -3.27 12.27
N THR A 32 -4.16 -3.98 13.06
CA THR A 32 -4.77 -3.40 14.28
C THR A 32 -3.72 -2.97 15.30
N ARG A 33 -2.61 -3.72 15.43
CA ARG A 33 -1.51 -3.35 16.32
C ARG A 33 -0.84 -2.06 15.85
N PHE A 34 -0.60 -1.92 14.54
CA PHE A 34 -0.04 -0.70 13.97
C PHE A 34 -0.98 0.49 14.11
N LEU A 35 -2.26 0.31 13.81
CA LEU A 35 -3.27 1.35 13.97
C LEU A 35 -3.40 1.80 15.43
N ARG A 36 -3.30 0.88 16.40
CA ARG A 36 -3.29 1.25 17.83
C ARG A 36 -2.05 2.05 18.21
N LEU A 37 -0.88 1.70 17.68
CA LEU A 37 0.36 2.44 17.95
C LEU A 37 0.33 3.84 17.31
N LEU A 38 -0.19 3.95 16.09
CA LEU A 38 -0.19 5.20 15.33
C LEU A 38 -1.36 6.10 15.72
N GLY A 39 -2.48 5.52 16.14
CA GLY A 39 -3.72 6.23 16.42
C GLY A 39 -3.75 7.03 17.72
N PRO A 40 -4.95 7.50 18.11
CA PRO A 40 -5.14 8.48 19.20
C PRO A 40 -4.61 8.01 20.55
N ASP A 41 -4.68 6.71 20.83
CA ASP A 41 -4.17 6.10 22.07
C ASP A 41 -2.64 5.88 22.07
N GLY A 42 -1.97 6.21 20.97
CA GLY A 42 -0.53 6.01 20.75
C GLY A 42 0.19 7.30 20.36
N LEU A 43 0.71 7.34 19.13
CA LEU A 43 1.48 8.47 18.60
C LEU A 43 0.59 9.63 18.07
N ASP A 44 -0.73 9.44 18.03
CA ASP A 44 -1.72 10.42 17.54
C ASP A 44 -1.38 10.99 16.16
N VAL A 45 -0.96 10.11 15.25
CA VAL A 45 -0.73 10.41 13.84
C VAL A 45 -1.82 9.76 12.99
N ARG A 46 -2.14 10.38 11.85
CA ARG A 46 -3.06 9.79 10.87
C ARG A 46 -2.28 8.86 9.94
N PRO A 47 -2.46 7.53 10.04
CA PRO A 47 -1.81 6.60 9.13
C PRO A 47 -2.48 6.65 7.76
N ALA A 48 -1.69 6.39 6.72
CA ALA A 48 -2.16 6.15 5.36
C ALA A 48 -1.44 4.91 4.82
N GLY A 49 -2.06 4.19 3.89
CA GLY A 49 -1.44 2.98 3.35
C GLY A 49 -2.21 2.30 2.22
N LEU A 50 -1.62 1.22 1.73
CA LEU A 50 -2.25 0.31 0.78
C LEU A 50 -2.80 -0.91 1.50
N CYS A 51 -3.91 -1.43 1.01
CA CYS A 51 -4.44 -2.72 1.44
C CYS A 51 -4.79 -3.59 0.24
N ASP A 52 -4.56 -4.89 0.34
CA ASP A 52 -5.03 -5.83 -0.68
C ASP A 52 -6.56 -6.00 -0.56
N ALA A 53 -7.27 -6.22 -1.67
CA ALA A 53 -8.72 -6.43 -1.65
C ALA A 53 -9.16 -7.55 -0.70
N ALA A 54 -8.37 -8.62 -0.59
CA ALA A 54 -8.63 -9.72 0.34
C ALA A 54 -8.48 -9.33 1.82
N GLU A 55 -7.75 -8.25 2.11
CA GLU A 55 -7.46 -7.76 3.46
C GLU A 55 -8.35 -6.61 3.89
N GLN A 56 -9.13 -6.02 2.98
CA GLN A 56 -9.96 -4.83 3.21
C GLN A 56 -10.81 -4.91 4.50
N ARG A 57 -11.44 -6.06 4.75
CA ARG A 57 -12.24 -6.28 5.96
C ARG A 57 -11.45 -6.14 7.26
N PHE A 58 -10.17 -6.50 7.27
CA PHE A 58 -9.33 -6.41 8.45
C PHE A 58 -8.90 -4.96 8.72
N PHE A 59 -8.72 -4.16 7.67
CA PHE A 59 -8.49 -2.73 7.79
C PHE A 59 -9.71 -2.02 8.38
N LEU A 60 -10.91 -2.25 7.84
CA LEU A 60 -12.16 -1.68 8.37
C LEU A 60 -12.32 -1.99 9.86
N GLN A 61 -12.24 -3.28 10.23
CA GLN A 61 -12.33 -3.69 11.63
C GLN A 61 -11.21 -3.11 12.51
N GLY A 62 -10.00 -2.99 11.96
CA GLY A 62 -8.85 -2.42 12.66
C GLY A 62 -9.06 -0.94 12.97
N LEU A 63 -9.54 -0.17 11.98
CA LEU A 63 -9.81 1.26 12.10
C LEU A 63 -10.93 1.55 13.10
N GLU A 64 -12.02 0.78 13.05
CA GLU A 64 -13.11 0.90 14.03
C GLU A 64 -12.62 0.61 15.46
N ARG A 65 -11.87 -0.48 15.64
CA ARG A 65 -11.34 -0.89 16.95
C ARG A 65 -10.31 0.07 17.55
N THR A 66 -9.75 0.96 16.74
CA THR A 66 -8.69 1.90 17.15
C THR A 66 -9.15 3.35 17.10
N GLY A 67 -10.45 3.59 16.93
CA GLY A 67 -11.07 4.91 17.09
C GLY A 67 -10.97 5.83 15.88
N PHE A 68 -10.66 5.30 14.69
CA PHE A 68 -10.62 6.09 13.45
C PHE A 68 -11.99 6.29 12.79
N GLY A 69 -13.03 5.63 13.29
CA GLY A 69 -14.41 5.76 12.81
C GLY A 69 -15.33 4.69 13.40
N ALA A 70 -16.61 4.71 13.02
CA ALA A 70 -17.59 3.71 13.41
C ALA A 70 -18.59 3.47 12.27
N GLY A 71 -18.95 2.20 12.03
CA GLY A 71 -19.85 1.83 10.94
C GLY A 71 -19.21 2.01 9.57
N LEU A 72 -17.90 1.72 9.45
CA LEU A 72 -17.13 1.96 8.24
C LEU A 72 -17.52 1.00 7.12
N ALA A 73 -17.77 1.55 5.95
CA ALA A 73 -17.97 0.85 4.70
C ALA A 73 -16.67 0.82 3.86
N PRO A 74 -16.54 -0.09 2.88
CA PRO A 74 -15.38 -0.14 1.98
C PRO A 74 -15.01 1.20 1.35
N ASP A 75 -16.01 2.01 0.97
CA ASP A 75 -15.81 3.32 0.32
C ASP A 75 -15.22 4.37 1.28
N ASP A 76 -15.31 4.17 2.60
CA ASP A 76 -14.74 5.09 3.59
C ASP A 76 -13.21 4.99 3.68
N LEU A 77 -12.61 3.87 3.23
CA LEU A 77 -11.17 3.64 3.36
C LEU A 77 -10.35 4.70 2.65
N GLU A 78 -10.71 5.08 1.42
CA GLU A 78 -9.96 6.09 0.66
C GLU A 78 -10.00 7.44 1.37
N THR A 79 -11.15 7.81 1.95
CA THR A 79 -11.32 9.03 2.74
C THR A 79 -10.45 9.01 4.00
N LEU A 80 -10.22 7.83 4.58
CA LEU A 80 -9.36 7.61 5.73
C LEU A 80 -7.87 7.47 5.36
N GLY A 81 -7.49 7.59 4.09
CA GLY A 81 -6.11 7.50 3.61
C GLY A 81 -5.64 6.08 3.30
N PHE A 82 -6.57 5.12 3.20
CA PHE A 82 -6.27 3.74 2.82
C PHE A 82 -6.81 3.40 1.44
N PHE A 83 -5.93 2.98 0.54
CA PHE A 83 -6.27 2.69 -0.85
C PHE A 83 -6.19 1.20 -1.12
N THR A 84 -7.21 0.64 -1.76
CA THR A 84 -7.31 -0.81 -2.00
C THR A 84 -6.74 -1.20 -3.36
N CYS A 85 -5.73 -2.08 -3.37
CA CYS A 85 -5.25 -2.75 -4.58
C CYS A 85 -6.29 -3.76 -5.09
N HIS A 86 -6.40 -3.91 -6.41
CA HIS A 86 -7.32 -4.85 -7.05
C HIS A 86 -7.10 -6.30 -6.56
N ALA A 87 -5.85 -6.79 -6.58
CA ALA A 87 -5.50 -8.08 -6.01
C ALA A 87 -4.39 -7.96 -4.97
N ASP A 88 -3.24 -7.40 -5.35
CA ASP A 88 -2.14 -6.99 -4.50
C ASP A 88 -1.29 -5.93 -5.23
N LEU A 89 -0.28 -5.37 -4.55
CA LEU A 89 0.60 -4.39 -5.16
C LEU A 89 1.30 -4.93 -6.42
N GLU A 90 1.71 -6.19 -6.44
CA GLU A 90 2.38 -6.78 -7.61
C GLU A 90 1.45 -6.84 -8.83
N ASP A 91 0.17 -7.17 -8.65
CA ASP A 91 -0.84 -7.11 -9.71
C ASP A 91 -0.96 -5.68 -10.28
N GLU A 92 -1.02 -4.66 -9.43
CA GLU A 92 -1.09 -3.26 -9.87
C GLU A 92 0.16 -2.84 -10.67
N LEU A 93 1.35 -3.22 -10.20
CA LEU A 93 2.61 -2.92 -10.89
C LEU A 93 2.70 -3.63 -12.25
N ILE A 94 2.27 -4.90 -12.33
CA ILE A 94 2.22 -5.64 -13.60
C ILE A 94 1.24 -4.98 -14.58
N ARG A 95 0.06 -4.56 -14.11
CA ARG A 95 -0.93 -3.89 -14.97
C ARG A 95 -0.47 -2.53 -15.47
N ALA A 96 0.28 -1.79 -14.65
CA ALA A 96 0.82 -0.48 -15.01
C ALA A 96 1.99 -0.58 -16.02
N LEU A 97 2.94 -1.51 -15.80
CA LEU A 97 4.10 -1.69 -16.66
C LEU A 97 3.83 -2.54 -17.92
N GLY A 98 2.80 -3.39 -17.85
CA GLY A 98 2.55 -4.44 -18.85
C GLY A 98 3.53 -5.61 -18.72
N THR A 99 3.16 -6.75 -19.31
CA THR A 99 3.94 -8.00 -19.24
C THR A 99 5.32 -7.88 -19.87
N ASP A 100 5.48 -7.08 -20.92
CA ASP A 100 6.76 -6.85 -21.58
C ASP A 100 7.68 -5.97 -20.74
N GLY A 101 7.15 -4.89 -20.16
CA GLY A 101 7.91 -4.03 -19.25
C GLY A 101 8.42 -4.79 -18.03
N VAL A 102 7.57 -5.62 -17.42
CA VAL A 102 7.96 -6.49 -16.30
C VAL A 102 9.03 -7.50 -16.71
N GLN A 103 8.93 -8.10 -17.90
CA GLN A 103 9.95 -9.02 -18.41
C GLN A 103 11.29 -8.32 -18.63
N GLN A 104 11.29 -7.07 -19.12
CA GLN A 104 12.50 -6.27 -19.26
C GLN A 104 13.14 -5.99 -17.90
N VAL A 105 12.36 -5.60 -16.89
CA VAL A 105 12.88 -5.43 -15.52
C VAL A 105 13.51 -6.72 -14.99
N ILE A 106 12.88 -7.87 -15.23
CA ILE A 106 13.44 -9.17 -14.84
C ILE A 106 14.75 -9.49 -15.58
N ASP A 107 14.85 -9.10 -16.85
CA ASP A 107 16.08 -9.24 -17.63
C ASP A 107 17.20 -8.33 -17.11
N ASP A 108 16.88 -7.09 -16.77
CA ASP A 108 17.82 -6.14 -16.17
C ASP A 108 18.33 -6.62 -14.80
N GLN A 109 17.52 -7.40 -14.06
CA GLN A 109 17.95 -8.09 -12.84
C GLN A 109 18.75 -9.39 -13.09
N GLY A 110 18.94 -9.79 -14.36
CA GLY A 110 19.68 -11.00 -14.75
C GLY A 110 18.90 -12.31 -14.58
N ASP A 111 17.60 -12.24 -14.36
CA ASP A 111 16.76 -13.37 -13.96
C ASP A 111 15.89 -13.92 -15.11
N LEU A 112 16.05 -13.40 -16.33
CA LEU A 112 15.23 -13.78 -17.48
C LEU A 112 15.32 -15.28 -17.78
N ARG A 113 16.51 -15.88 -17.72
CA ARG A 113 16.67 -17.34 -17.90
C ARG A 113 15.90 -18.12 -16.84
N THR A 114 15.93 -17.68 -15.59
CA THR A 114 15.20 -18.29 -14.47
C THR A 114 13.70 -18.20 -14.71
N LEU A 115 13.20 -17.05 -15.17
CA LEU A 115 11.81 -16.87 -15.56
C LEU A 115 11.42 -17.84 -16.68
N ARG A 116 12.18 -17.92 -17.77
CA ARG A 116 11.86 -18.82 -18.90
C ARG A 116 11.80 -20.30 -18.49
N LEU A 117 12.64 -20.73 -17.55
CA LEU A 117 12.57 -22.08 -16.98
C LEU A 117 11.31 -22.25 -16.13
N PHE A 118 10.99 -21.26 -15.30
CA PHE A 118 9.77 -21.26 -14.50
C PHE A 118 8.50 -21.35 -15.34
N GLN A 119 8.42 -20.61 -16.46
CA GLN A 119 7.28 -20.62 -17.37
C GLN A 119 7.03 -21.99 -18.02
N LYS A 120 8.06 -22.81 -18.19
CA LYS A 120 7.94 -24.16 -18.76
C LYS A 120 7.37 -25.20 -17.77
N GLN A 121 7.29 -24.87 -16.48
CA GLN A 121 6.79 -25.81 -15.47
C GLN A 121 5.31 -26.14 -15.73
N PRO A 122 4.87 -27.41 -15.53
CA PRO A 122 3.49 -27.83 -15.80
C PRO A 122 2.44 -26.96 -15.09
N ALA A 123 2.70 -26.56 -13.85
CA ALA A 123 1.80 -25.72 -13.07
C ALA A 123 1.72 -24.25 -13.55
N GLN A 124 2.58 -23.82 -14.48
CA GLN A 124 2.67 -22.43 -14.94
C GLN A 124 2.38 -22.28 -16.43
N ARG A 125 2.78 -23.24 -17.27
CA ARG A 125 2.77 -23.11 -18.73
C ARG A 125 1.42 -22.77 -19.36
N GLU A 126 0.33 -23.17 -18.71
CA GLU A 126 -1.06 -22.94 -19.17
C GLU A 126 -1.69 -21.68 -18.55
N ARG A 127 -0.99 -21.03 -17.61
CA ARG A 127 -1.47 -19.81 -16.96
C ARG A 127 -1.18 -18.58 -17.83
N PRO A 128 -1.99 -17.52 -17.74
CA PRO A 128 -1.67 -16.23 -18.34
C PRO A 128 -0.31 -15.69 -17.87
N VAL A 129 0.37 -14.91 -18.72
CA VAL A 129 1.73 -14.42 -18.47
C VAL A 129 1.78 -13.59 -17.19
N GLU A 130 0.79 -12.74 -16.96
CA GLU A 130 0.63 -11.92 -15.75
C GLU A 130 0.62 -12.80 -14.49
N ALA A 131 -0.13 -13.90 -14.52
CA ALA A 131 -0.24 -14.83 -13.41
C ALA A 131 1.05 -15.64 -13.18
N GLN A 132 1.82 -15.90 -14.25
CA GLN A 132 3.15 -16.49 -14.16
C GLN A 132 4.14 -15.50 -13.53
N LEU A 133 4.17 -14.24 -13.98
CA LEU A 133 5.04 -13.18 -13.46
C LEU A 133 4.77 -12.92 -11.97
N ARG A 134 3.50 -12.74 -11.59
CA ARG A 134 3.09 -12.57 -10.19
C ARG A 134 3.53 -13.76 -9.34
N ARG A 135 3.37 -14.98 -9.85
CA ARG A 135 3.80 -16.18 -9.12
C ARG A 135 5.32 -16.29 -9.02
N PHE A 136 6.05 -15.95 -10.08
CA PHE A 136 7.52 -15.96 -10.13
C PHE A 136 8.12 -15.05 -9.05
N MET A 137 7.56 -13.86 -8.87
CA MET A 137 8.00 -12.92 -7.82
C MET A 137 7.76 -13.47 -6.40
N GLY A 138 6.74 -14.31 -6.23
CA GLY A 138 6.39 -14.94 -4.95
C GLY A 138 7.07 -16.29 -4.65
N THR A 139 8.01 -16.78 -5.47
CA THR A 139 8.52 -18.15 -5.31
C THR A 139 9.47 -18.35 -4.12
N ILE A 140 10.22 -17.32 -3.73
CA ILE A 140 11.27 -17.42 -2.71
C ILE A 140 11.18 -16.17 -1.81
N GLY A 141 11.48 -16.34 -0.52
CA GLY A 141 11.56 -15.22 0.42
C GLY A 141 12.51 -14.13 -0.07
N GLY A 142 12.14 -12.86 0.15
CA GLY A 142 12.92 -11.69 -0.28
C GLY A 142 12.74 -11.29 -1.75
N ARG A 143 12.44 -12.24 -2.64
CA ARG A 143 12.24 -11.95 -4.08
C ARG A 143 11.08 -10.98 -4.33
N LYS A 144 9.99 -11.12 -3.55
CA LYS A 144 8.83 -10.23 -3.62
C LYS A 144 9.20 -8.78 -3.35
N GLU A 145 10.01 -8.53 -2.31
CA GLU A 145 10.44 -7.18 -1.95
C GLU A 145 11.42 -6.60 -2.97
N HIS A 146 12.34 -7.43 -3.44
CA HIS A 146 13.31 -7.07 -4.47
C HIS A 146 12.61 -6.63 -5.76
N TYR A 147 11.66 -7.42 -6.27
CA TYR A 147 10.94 -7.04 -7.49
C TYR A 147 9.92 -5.93 -7.28
N ALA A 148 9.27 -5.83 -6.11
CA ALA A 148 8.43 -4.67 -5.82
C ALA A 148 9.22 -3.36 -5.95
N ARG A 149 10.46 -3.34 -5.45
CA ARG A 149 11.37 -2.19 -5.62
C ARG A 149 11.74 -1.97 -7.08
N ALA A 150 12.25 -2.99 -7.77
CA ALA A 150 12.72 -2.87 -9.15
C ALA A 150 11.60 -2.42 -10.11
N LEU A 151 10.39 -2.96 -9.94
CA LEU A 151 9.22 -2.56 -10.72
C LEU A 151 8.79 -1.12 -10.41
N THR A 152 8.85 -0.70 -9.14
CA THR A 152 8.55 0.69 -8.77
C THR A 152 9.57 1.66 -9.37
N GLU A 153 10.85 1.30 -9.42
CA GLU A 153 11.90 2.12 -10.05
C GLU A 153 11.73 2.25 -11.57
N ALA A 154 11.09 1.27 -12.22
CA ALA A 154 10.78 1.28 -13.64
C ALA A 154 9.44 1.97 -13.99
N LEU A 155 8.62 2.34 -13.00
CA LEU A 155 7.33 2.97 -13.25
C LEU A 155 7.48 4.38 -13.82
N ASP A 156 6.67 4.67 -14.84
CA ASP A 156 6.40 6.04 -15.26
C ASP A 156 5.53 6.73 -14.20
N LEU A 157 6.08 7.75 -13.54
CA LEU A 157 5.39 8.53 -12.51
C LEU A 157 4.15 9.28 -13.05
N THR A 158 3.99 9.40 -14.38
CA THR A 158 2.78 9.96 -14.99
C THR A 158 1.68 8.91 -15.21
N ARG A 159 1.96 7.63 -14.96
CA ARG A 159 1.05 6.49 -15.17
C ARG A 159 1.03 5.55 -13.98
N LEU A 160 0.96 6.12 -12.78
CA LEU A 160 0.87 5.35 -11.55
C LEU A 160 -0.46 4.58 -11.47
N PRO A 161 -0.47 3.37 -10.91
CA PRO A 161 -1.71 2.69 -10.60
C PRO A 161 -2.51 3.51 -9.56
N ARG A 162 -3.84 3.57 -9.74
CA ARG A 162 -4.75 4.41 -8.92
C ARG A 162 -4.50 4.29 -7.40
N PRO A 163 -4.32 3.09 -6.81
CA PRO A 163 -4.10 2.99 -5.37
C PRO A 163 -2.81 3.71 -4.92
N LEU A 164 -1.75 3.64 -5.71
CA LEU A 164 -0.46 4.27 -5.41
C LEU A 164 -0.53 5.79 -5.63
N ASP A 165 -1.19 6.24 -6.71
CA ASP A 165 -1.42 7.66 -6.98
C ASP A 165 -2.23 8.32 -5.86
N GLY A 166 -3.34 7.69 -5.46
CA GLY A 166 -4.17 8.16 -4.36
C GLY A 166 -3.41 8.25 -3.04
N LEU A 167 -2.58 7.24 -2.73
CA LEU A 167 -1.73 7.26 -1.54
C LEU A 167 -0.73 8.42 -1.56
N LEU A 168 -0.01 8.59 -2.67
CA LEU A 168 0.99 9.64 -2.80
C LEU A 168 0.37 11.05 -2.77
N ALA A 169 -0.83 11.22 -3.31
CA ALA A 169 -1.57 12.48 -3.20
C ALA A 169 -2.09 12.75 -1.78
N HIS A 170 -2.28 11.71 -0.97
CA HIS A 170 -2.78 11.83 0.40
C HIS A 170 -1.66 12.23 1.40
N VAL A 171 -0.46 11.67 1.27
CA VAL A 171 0.67 11.82 2.22
C VAL A 171 1.48 13.08 2.07
#